data_AF-X0YJB6-F1
#
_entry.id   AF-X0YJB6-F1
#
_cell.length_a   1.000
_cell.length_b   1.000
_cell.length_c   1.000
_cell.angle_alpha   90.00
_cell.angle_beta   90.00
_cell.angle_gamma   90.00
#
_symmetry.space_group_name_H-M   'P 1'
#
loop_
_entity.id
_entity.type
_entity.pdbx_description
1 polymer ?
#
loop_
_entity_poly.entity_id
_entity_poly.type
_entity_poly.pdbx_seq_one_letter_code
_entity_poly.pdbx_strand_id
1 'polypeptide(L)'
;MFNDAAADANSMYNYYKEVSYDQLEVTTTFYPTTATTVVSYQDSQPRAYYQPYNEVTNTSGYQDDDERKEREHALLKSAVDYVSPQIPDSLDVDADDDNYVDNVCFIIYGDPDGWSELLWPHMWSLYFTEAYINEKRVLTYNFQLQTSLYSSGVGVLCHEMFHSLGAPDLYHYIDDGLQPVYKWDIMEINLNPPQHMGAYMKCRYGTWISSIPEITSDGAYNLNPLTSPTNNCYKVASPYSSTEYFMVEYRKKSGTFENSLPGEVLLEGEKMYPVLAGVAVPDHPVLTPRE
;
A
#
# COMPACT_ATOMS: atom_id res chain seq x y z
N MET A 1 -9.63 10.55 -7.42
CA MET A 1 -8.83 9.76 -6.46
C MET A 1 -7.89 8.76 -7.12
N PHE A 2 -8.29 8.01 -8.17
CA PHE A 2 -7.34 7.11 -8.86
C PHE A 2 -6.52 7.87 -9.93
N ASN A 3 -7.16 8.29 -11.02
CA ASN A 3 -6.46 8.75 -12.25
C ASN A 3 -6.43 10.28 -12.47
N ASP A 4 -6.78 11.09 -11.47
CA ASP A 4 -6.79 12.54 -11.70
C ASP A 4 -5.36 13.05 -11.87
N ALA A 5 -5.03 13.50 -13.09
CA ALA A 5 -3.69 13.91 -13.49
C ALA A 5 -3.49 15.44 -13.44
N ALA A 6 -4.46 16.21 -12.92
CA ALA A 6 -4.23 17.63 -12.66
C ALA A 6 -3.08 17.79 -11.64
N ALA A 7 -2.17 18.74 -11.85
CA ALA A 7 -0.88 18.79 -11.14
C ALA A 7 -0.97 18.84 -9.60
N ASP A 8 -2.06 19.36 -9.05
CA ASP A 8 -2.34 19.48 -7.62
C ASP A 8 -3.39 18.48 -7.11
N ALA A 9 -3.83 17.53 -7.95
CA ALA A 9 -4.82 16.55 -7.55
C ALA A 9 -4.24 15.54 -6.57
N ASN A 10 -4.93 15.38 -5.43
CA ASN A 10 -4.75 14.26 -4.53
C ASN A 10 -5.30 13.00 -5.22
N SER A 11 -4.42 12.27 -5.90
CA SER A 11 -4.74 11.05 -6.62
C SER A 11 -3.62 10.02 -6.50
N MET A 12 -3.96 8.74 -6.62
CA MET A 12 -2.99 7.65 -6.65
C MET A 12 -2.04 7.79 -7.84
N TYR A 13 -2.54 8.20 -9.00
CA TYR A 13 -1.73 8.52 -10.19
C TYR A 13 -0.64 9.54 -9.88
N ASN A 14 -1.01 10.72 -9.36
CA ASN A 14 -0.03 11.76 -9.04
C ASN A 14 0.87 11.36 -7.87
N TYR A 15 0.35 10.62 -6.89
CA TYR A 15 1.12 10.17 -5.74
C TYR A 15 2.29 9.30 -6.20
N TYR A 16 2.02 8.21 -6.94
CA TYR A 16 3.09 7.32 -7.41
C TYR A 16 4.02 7.99 -8.39
N LYS A 17 3.51 8.87 -9.24
CA LYS A 17 4.36 9.69 -10.10
C LYS A 17 5.33 10.57 -9.31
N GLU A 18 4.87 11.23 -8.24
CA GLU A 18 5.72 12.06 -7.38
C GLU A 18 6.69 11.23 -6.54
N VAL A 19 6.22 10.19 -5.83
CA VAL A 19 7.09 9.43 -4.91
C VAL A 19 8.16 8.62 -5.63
N SER A 20 7.88 8.21 -6.86
CA SER A 20 8.82 7.48 -7.73
C SER A 20 9.74 8.35 -8.56
N TYR A 21 9.58 9.68 -8.49
CA TYR A 21 10.30 10.61 -9.36
C TYR A 21 10.08 10.34 -10.86
N ASP A 22 8.81 10.21 -11.25
CA ASP A 22 8.35 9.90 -12.60
C ASP A 22 8.77 8.51 -13.13
N GLN A 23 9.20 7.59 -12.26
CA GLN A 23 9.61 6.22 -12.66
C GLN A 23 8.44 5.22 -12.69
N LEU A 24 7.34 5.51 -11.99
CA LEU A 24 6.15 4.68 -11.96
C LEU A 24 4.91 5.51 -12.30
N GLU A 25 4.15 5.03 -13.27
CA GLU A 25 2.83 5.53 -13.60
C GLU A 25 1.78 4.47 -13.26
N VAL A 26 0.80 4.81 -12.42
CA VAL A 26 -0.29 3.90 -12.05
C VAL A 26 -1.59 4.45 -12.63
N THR A 27 -2.13 3.77 -13.65
CA THR A 27 -3.43 4.10 -14.27
C THR A 27 -4.44 2.97 -14.00
N THR A 28 -5.67 3.34 -13.67
CA THR A 28 -6.72 2.38 -13.29
C THR A 28 -7.87 2.39 -14.28
N THR A 29 -8.27 1.24 -14.81
CA THR A 29 -9.54 1.11 -15.53
C THR A 29 -10.63 0.61 -14.60
N PHE A 30 -11.84 1.16 -14.71
CA PHE A 30 -12.95 0.84 -13.80
C PHE A 30 -13.96 -0.11 -14.43
N TYR A 31 -14.26 -1.19 -13.70
CA TYR A 31 -15.31 -2.14 -14.04
C TYR A 31 -16.17 -2.43 -12.79
N PRO A 32 -17.46 -2.76 -12.96
CA PRO A 32 -18.21 -2.88 -14.22
C PRO A 32 -18.32 -1.55 -14.98
N THR A 33 -18.47 -1.60 -16.31
CA THR A 33 -18.58 -0.36 -17.10
C THR A 33 -19.83 0.41 -16.66
N THR A 34 -19.64 1.68 -16.27
CA THR A 34 -20.74 2.54 -15.81
C THR A 34 -21.25 3.42 -16.94
N ALA A 35 -22.53 3.78 -16.86
CA ALA A 35 -23.14 4.78 -17.75
C ALA A 35 -23.63 5.95 -16.89
N THR A 36 -24.95 6.14 -16.76
CA THR A 36 -25.54 7.19 -15.92
C THR A 36 -25.71 6.80 -14.46
N THR A 37 -25.47 5.53 -14.12
CA THR A 37 -25.59 4.98 -12.76
C THR A 37 -24.35 4.17 -12.44
N VAL A 38 -23.98 4.16 -11.16
CA VAL A 38 -22.97 3.22 -10.65
C VAL A 38 -23.53 1.80 -10.78
N VAL A 39 -22.73 0.90 -11.34
CA VAL A 39 -23.03 -0.52 -11.48
C VAL A 39 -22.01 -1.28 -10.63
N SER A 40 -22.47 -2.27 -9.87
CA SER A 40 -21.62 -3.13 -9.06
C SER A 40 -22.03 -4.58 -9.24
N TYR A 41 -21.07 -5.49 -9.07
CA TYR A 41 -21.37 -6.88 -8.80
C TYR A 41 -22.00 -7.00 -7.39
N GLN A 42 -23.02 -7.86 -7.26
CA GLN A 42 -23.59 -8.22 -5.97
C GLN A 42 -23.45 -9.74 -5.81
N ASP A 43 -22.77 -10.15 -4.74
CA ASP A 43 -22.63 -11.57 -4.45
C ASP A 43 -23.95 -12.21 -4.02
N SER A 44 -24.05 -13.50 -4.27
CA SER A 44 -25.15 -14.36 -3.83
C SER A 44 -25.26 -14.47 -2.31
N GLN A 45 -24.15 -14.32 -1.58
CA GLN A 45 -24.11 -14.41 -0.14
C GLN A 45 -24.38 -13.05 0.53
N PRO A 46 -25.12 -13.02 1.65
CA PRO A 46 -25.30 -11.79 2.41
C PRO A 46 -23.98 -11.36 3.07
N ARG A 47 -23.82 -10.05 3.35
CA ARG A 47 -22.62 -9.52 4.01
C ARG A 47 -22.20 -10.33 5.25
N ALA A 48 -23.16 -10.74 6.08
CA ALA A 48 -22.94 -11.51 7.30
C ALA A 48 -22.17 -12.82 7.09
N TYR A 49 -22.23 -13.41 5.89
CA TYR A 49 -21.42 -14.57 5.51
C TYR A 49 -19.92 -14.26 5.46
N TYR A 50 -19.55 -13.01 5.20
CA TYR A 50 -18.17 -12.52 5.15
C TYR A 50 -17.73 -11.83 6.45
N GLN A 51 -18.45 -12.05 7.54
CA GLN A 51 -18.13 -11.49 8.87
C GLN A 51 -17.83 -12.65 9.84
N PRO A 52 -17.12 -12.40 10.96
CA PRO A 52 -16.87 -13.41 11.98
C PRO A 52 -18.15 -14.05 12.51
N TYR A 53 -18.10 -15.35 12.76
CA TYR A 53 -19.18 -16.09 13.40
C TYR A 53 -19.42 -15.60 14.82
N ASN A 54 -20.70 -15.45 15.18
CA ASN A 54 -21.15 -15.24 16.54
C ASN A 54 -22.45 -15.99 16.77
N GLU A 55 -22.50 -16.83 17.81
CA GLU A 55 -23.65 -17.69 18.11
C GLU A 55 -24.98 -16.95 18.33
N VAL A 56 -24.92 -15.65 18.67
CA VAL A 56 -26.08 -14.79 18.91
C VAL A 56 -26.31 -13.81 17.77
N THR A 57 -25.26 -13.12 17.30
CA THR A 57 -25.39 -11.97 16.39
C THR A 57 -25.10 -12.30 14.93
N ASN A 58 -24.38 -13.39 14.63
CA ASN A 58 -24.06 -13.79 13.26
C ASN A 58 -23.76 -15.30 13.14
N THR A 59 -24.81 -16.11 13.07
CA THR A 59 -24.67 -17.57 12.96
C THR A 59 -24.24 -18.05 11.57
N SER A 60 -24.18 -17.15 10.58
CA SER A 60 -23.73 -17.44 9.21
C SER A 60 -22.28 -17.06 8.94
N GLY A 61 -21.59 -16.44 9.91
CA GLY A 61 -20.22 -15.97 9.75
C GLY A 61 -19.18 -17.07 9.57
N TYR A 62 -17.94 -16.70 9.27
CA TYR A 62 -16.81 -17.63 9.21
C TYR A 62 -16.30 -17.96 10.61
N GLN A 63 -15.89 -19.21 10.82
CA GLN A 63 -15.48 -19.70 12.14
C GLN A 63 -13.97 -19.62 12.39
N ASP A 64 -13.17 -19.63 11.33
CA ASP A 64 -11.70 -19.63 11.40
C ASP A 64 -11.08 -18.97 10.15
N ASP A 65 -9.75 -18.89 10.14
CA ASP A 65 -8.97 -18.28 9.06
C ASP A 65 -9.09 -19.03 7.73
N ASP A 66 -9.32 -20.35 7.78
CA ASP A 66 -9.51 -21.16 6.57
C ASP A 66 -10.86 -20.81 5.94
N GLU A 67 -11.96 -20.84 6.70
CA GLU A 67 -13.26 -20.39 6.21
C GLU A 67 -13.22 -18.91 5.76
N ARG A 68 -12.52 -18.03 6.48
CA ARG A 68 -12.35 -16.62 6.06
C ARG A 68 -11.75 -16.52 4.67
N LYS A 69 -10.61 -17.17 4.46
CA LYS A 69 -9.87 -17.22 3.19
C LYS A 69 -10.72 -17.76 2.05
N GLU A 70 -11.36 -18.91 2.27
CA GLU A 70 -12.16 -19.57 1.24
C GLU A 70 -13.31 -18.66 0.76
N ARG A 71 -13.99 -18.02 1.71
CA ARG A 71 -15.12 -17.12 1.42
C ARG A 71 -14.67 -15.86 0.70
N GLU A 72 -13.60 -15.24 1.15
CA GLU A 72 -13.04 -14.04 0.51
C GLU A 72 -12.62 -14.35 -0.93
N HIS A 73 -11.82 -15.39 -1.13
CA HIS A 73 -11.34 -15.75 -2.45
C HIS A 73 -12.49 -16.14 -3.39
N ALA A 74 -13.53 -16.80 -2.89
CA ALA A 74 -14.74 -17.09 -3.67
C ALA A 74 -15.50 -15.82 -4.08
N LEU A 75 -15.61 -14.82 -3.19
CA LEU A 75 -16.22 -13.51 -3.49
C LEU A 75 -15.45 -12.80 -4.59
N LEU A 76 -14.13 -12.69 -4.45
CA LEU A 76 -13.28 -11.96 -5.40
C LEU A 76 -13.26 -12.64 -6.76
N LYS A 77 -13.18 -13.98 -6.79
CA LYS A 77 -13.30 -14.74 -8.03
C LYS A 77 -14.62 -14.49 -8.74
N SER A 78 -15.73 -14.51 -8.01
CA SER A 78 -17.06 -14.28 -8.59
C SER A 78 -17.20 -12.85 -9.14
N ALA A 79 -16.60 -11.86 -8.47
CA ALA A 79 -16.53 -10.49 -8.96
C ALA A 79 -15.68 -10.39 -10.25
N VAL A 80 -14.52 -11.06 -10.31
CA VAL A 80 -13.68 -11.12 -11.52
C VAL A 80 -14.43 -11.79 -12.67
N ASP A 81 -15.03 -12.96 -12.45
CA ASP A 81 -15.79 -13.69 -13.47
C ASP A 81 -16.94 -12.83 -14.04
N TYR A 82 -17.57 -11.99 -13.20
CA TYR A 82 -18.63 -11.07 -13.62
C TYR A 82 -18.13 -9.94 -14.53
N VAL A 83 -16.95 -9.37 -14.25
CA VAL A 83 -16.42 -8.23 -15.02
C VAL A 83 -15.56 -8.65 -16.20
N SER A 84 -14.91 -9.82 -16.16
CA SER A 84 -13.95 -10.28 -17.16
C SER A 84 -14.49 -10.19 -18.60
N PRO A 85 -15.74 -10.60 -18.91
CA PRO A 85 -16.30 -10.44 -20.27
C PRO A 85 -16.52 -8.99 -20.73
N GLN A 86 -16.43 -8.01 -19.84
CA GLN A 86 -16.60 -6.57 -20.12
C GLN A 86 -15.25 -5.89 -20.39
N ILE A 87 -14.14 -6.54 -20.03
CA ILE A 87 -12.78 -6.02 -20.19
C ILE A 87 -12.34 -6.32 -21.62
N PRO A 88 -11.94 -5.33 -22.43
CA PRO A 88 -11.47 -5.59 -23.79
C PRO A 88 -10.15 -6.37 -23.77
N ASP A 89 -10.01 -7.35 -24.67
CA ASP A 89 -8.75 -8.09 -24.90
C ASP A 89 -7.57 -7.18 -25.28
N SER A 90 -7.85 -5.96 -25.76
CA SER A 90 -6.84 -4.97 -26.12
C SER A 90 -6.30 -4.18 -24.91
N LEU A 91 -6.90 -4.32 -23.73
CA LEU A 91 -6.35 -3.75 -22.51
C LEU A 91 -5.20 -4.64 -22.05
N ASP A 92 -4.00 -4.06 -22.04
CA ASP A 92 -2.85 -4.67 -21.42
C ASP A 92 -3.02 -4.61 -19.89
N VAL A 93 -2.99 -5.78 -19.27
CA VAL A 93 -3.20 -5.97 -17.82
C VAL A 93 -2.01 -6.65 -17.15
N ASP A 94 -0.96 -6.98 -17.92
CA ASP A 94 0.23 -7.73 -17.54
C ASP A 94 1.44 -7.05 -18.21
N ALA A 95 1.81 -5.88 -17.68
CA ALA A 95 2.75 -4.99 -18.34
C ALA A 95 4.20 -5.50 -18.31
N ASP A 96 4.52 -6.45 -17.41
CA ASP A 96 5.84 -7.08 -17.30
C ASP A 96 5.92 -8.50 -17.88
N ASP A 97 4.86 -8.96 -18.54
CA ASP A 97 4.74 -10.25 -19.25
C ASP A 97 4.97 -11.48 -18.35
N ASP A 98 4.58 -11.42 -17.07
CA ASP A 98 4.79 -12.49 -16.10
C ASP A 98 3.62 -13.51 -16.02
N ASN A 99 2.55 -13.27 -16.80
CA ASN A 99 1.28 -14.02 -16.87
C ASN A 99 0.30 -13.76 -15.73
N TYR A 100 0.55 -12.76 -14.89
CA TYR A 100 -0.37 -12.31 -13.87
C TYR A 100 -0.93 -10.94 -14.23
N VAL A 101 -2.12 -10.64 -13.72
CA VAL A 101 -2.64 -9.27 -13.78
C VAL A 101 -1.83 -8.42 -12.81
N ASP A 102 -1.27 -7.30 -13.27
CA ASP A 102 -0.37 -6.42 -12.50
C ASP A 102 -0.91 -6.12 -11.10
N ASN A 103 -2.19 -5.72 -11.02
CA ASN A 103 -2.92 -5.55 -9.76
C ASN A 103 -4.43 -5.42 -9.99
N VAL A 104 -5.24 -5.91 -9.04
CA VAL A 104 -6.70 -5.66 -9.02
C VAL A 104 -7.10 -5.00 -7.71
N CYS A 105 -7.75 -3.84 -7.77
CA CYS A 105 -8.32 -3.17 -6.59
C CYS A 105 -9.83 -3.43 -6.51
N PHE A 106 -10.27 -4.21 -5.54
CA PHE A 106 -11.68 -4.43 -5.24
C PHE A 106 -12.20 -3.36 -4.29
N ILE A 107 -13.33 -2.73 -4.61
CA ILE A 107 -14.01 -1.76 -3.73
C ILE A 107 -15.31 -2.37 -3.24
N ILE A 108 -15.34 -2.76 -1.98
CA ILE A 108 -16.48 -3.41 -1.34
C ILE A 108 -17.37 -2.38 -0.66
N TYR A 109 -18.68 -2.48 -0.91
CA TYR A 109 -19.67 -1.60 -0.31
C TYR A 109 -19.73 -1.79 1.22
N GLY A 110 -19.84 -0.69 1.97
CA GLY A 110 -20.06 -0.70 3.42
C GLY A 110 -18.81 -0.41 4.26
N ASP A 111 -18.98 -0.60 5.57
CA ASP A 111 -17.98 -0.29 6.61
C ASP A 111 -17.02 -1.43 6.88
N PRO A 112 -15.77 -1.14 7.30
CA PRO A 112 -14.89 -2.18 7.79
C PRO A 112 -15.43 -2.83 9.07
N ASP A 113 -15.05 -4.10 9.29
CA ASP A 113 -15.26 -4.83 10.54
C ASP A 113 -14.06 -4.62 11.49
N GLY A 114 -13.64 -5.67 12.20
CA GLY A 114 -12.49 -5.64 13.10
C GLY A 114 -11.15 -5.58 12.37
N TRP A 115 -10.12 -5.17 13.10
CA TRP A 115 -8.74 -5.24 12.66
C TRP A 115 -8.39 -6.67 12.20
N SER A 116 -7.77 -6.80 11.02
CA SER A 116 -7.37 -8.10 10.43
C SER A 116 -8.52 -9.07 10.14
N GLU A 117 -9.77 -8.60 10.12
CA GLU A 117 -10.91 -9.36 9.62
C GLU A 117 -11.03 -9.22 8.10
N LEU A 118 -11.85 -10.07 7.46
CA LEU A 118 -12.05 -10.09 6.00
C LEU A 118 -12.44 -8.70 5.47
N LEU A 119 -13.40 -8.06 6.14
CA LEU A 119 -13.89 -6.74 5.77
C LEU A 119 -13.01 -5.65 6.39
N TRP A 120 -11.72 -5.67 6.10
CA TRP A 120 -10.76 -4.62 6.46
C TRP A 120 -9.92 -4.29 5.22
N PRO A 121 -9.46 -3.05 5.00
CA PRO A 121 -8.55 -2.77 3.89
C PRO A 121 -7.27 -3.60 4.01
N HIS A 122 -6.86 -4.26 2.93
CA HIS A 122 -5.63 -5.05 2.91
C HIS A 122 -5.16 -5.35 1.48
N MET A 123 -3.92 -5.83 1.35
CA MET A 123 -3.37 -6.46 0.16
C MET A 123 -3.22 -7.95 0.42
N TRP A 124 -3.58 -8.79 -0.55
CA TRP A 124 -3.31 -10.22 -0.45
C TRP A 124 -3.17 -10.89 -1.83
N SER A 125 -3.11 -12.22 -1.83
CA SER A 125 -2.93 -13.06 -3.01
C SER A 125 -4.09 -14.05 -3.16
N LEU A 126 -4.76 -14.03 -4.30
CA LEU A 126 -5.88 -14.89 -4.66
C LEU A 126 -5.37 -16.28 -5.10
N TYR A 127 -4.88 -17.08 -4.15
CA TYR A 127 -4.27 -18.39 -4.44
C TYR A 127 -5.19 -19.60 -4.18
N PHE A 128 -6.25 -19.45 -3.40
CA PHE A 128 -7.14 -20.59 -3.07
C PHE A 128 -8.05 -20.98 -4.24
N THR A 129 -8.37 -19.99 -5.09
CA THR A 129 -9.12 -20.20 -6.32
C THR A 129 -8.46 -19.39 -7.43
N GLU A 130 -8.76 -19.73 -8.68
CA GLU A 130 -8.19 -19.07 -9.83
C GLU A 130 -9.24 -18.21 -10.53
N ALA A 131 -8.87 -16.97 -10.83
CA ALA A 131 -9.65 -16.04 -11.62
C ALA A 131 -8.77 -15.45 -12.72
N TYR A 132 -9.37 -15.11 -13.86
CA TYR A 132 -8.64 -14.69 -15.04
C TYR A 132 -9.27 -13.47 -15.71
N ILE A 133 -8.41 -12.56 -16.17
CA ILE A 133 -8.76 -11.42 -17.03
C ILE A 133 -7.85 -11.50 -18.24
N ASN A 134 -8.41 -11.53 -19.45
CA ASN A 134 -7.64 -11.62 -20.70
C ASN A 134 -6.58 -12.75 -20.68
N GLU A 135 -6.96 -13.93 -20.17
CA GLU A 135 -6.08 -15.11 -20.00
C GLU A 135 -4.94 -14.96 -18.98
N LYS A 136 -4.83 -13.80 -18.32
CA LYS A 136 -3.85 -13.53 -17.24
C LYS A 136 -4.44 -13.87 -15.88
N ARG A 137 -3.64 -14.47 -15.01
CA ARG A 137 -4.09 -14.90 -13.68
C ARG A 137 -4.18 -13.70 -12.73
N VAL A 138 -5.35 -13.49 -12.14
CA VAL A 138 -5.48 -12.55 -11.02
C VAL A 138 -4.86 -13.22 -9.79
N LEU A 139 -3.75 -12.68 -9.31
CA LEU A 139 -3.09 -13.15 -8.09
C LEU A 139 -3.05 -12.04 -7.06
N THR A 140 -2.31 -10.96 -7.29
CA THR A 140 -2.21 -9.84 -6.35
C THR A 140 -3.45 -8.95 -6.40
N TYR A 141 -3.98 -8.60 -5.24
CA TYR A 141 -5.10 -7.65 -5.15
C TYR A 141 -5.01 -6.73 -3.93
N ASN A 142 -5.66 -5.57 -4.07
CA ASN A 142 -6.02 -4.73 -2.94
C ASN A 142 -7.52 -4.85 -2.67
N PHE A 143 -7.88 -5.00 -1.40
CA PHE A 143 -9.23 -5.00 -0.89
C PHE A 143 -9.49 -3.68 -0.20
N GLN A 144 -10.49 -2.94 -0.66
CA GLN A 144 -10.83 -1.63 -0.13
C GLN A 144 -12.30 -1.58 0.27
N LEU A 145 -12.61 -0.81 1.31
CA LEU A 145 -13.98 -0.58 1.75
C LEU A 145 -14.40 0.81 1.33
N GLN A 146 -15.62 0.95 0.82
CA GLN A 146 -16.18 2.23 0.39
C GLN A 146 -15.98 3.32 1.46
N THR A 147 -16.26 3.03 2.73
CA THR A 147 -16.18 4.06 3.78
C THR A 147 -14.75 4.34 4.21
N SER A 148 -13.81 3.39 4.09
CA SER A 148 -12.37 3.64 4.23
C SER A 148 -11.85 4.59 3.16
N LEU A 149 -12.36 4.47 1.92
CA LEU A 149 -12.05 5.41 0.83
C LEU A 149 -12.65 6.81 1.09
N TYR A 150 -13.77 6.91 1.82
CA TYR A 150 -14.32 8.20 2.23
C TYR A 150 -13.55 8.83 3.41
N SER A 151 -13.07 8.04 4.36
CA SER A 151 -12.40 8.54 5.58
C SER A 151 -10.91 8.79 5.36
N SER A 152 -10.16 7.79 4.88
CA SER A 152 -8.71 7.84 4.66
C SER A 152 -8.34 8.32 3.25
N GLY A 153 -9.30 8.37 2.33
CA GLY A 153 -9.11 8.95 1.00
C GLY A 153 -8.07 8.22 0.17
N VAL A 154 -7.19 8.99 -0.47
CA VAL A 154 -6.09 8.45 -1.29
C VAL A 154 -5.02 7.77 -0.44
N GLY A 155 -4.94 8.09 0.86
CA GLY A 155 -3.96 7.50 1.76
C GLY A 155 -4.03 5.98 1.83
N VAL A 156 -5.23 5.43 2.05
CA VAL A 156 -5.40 3.97 2.12
C VAL A 156 -5.20 3.29 0.76
N LEU A 157 -5.53 3.96 -0.36
CA LEU A 157 -5.24 3.42 -1.69
C LEU A 157 -3.74 3.28 -1.92
N CYS A 158 -2.98 4.33 -1.61
CA CYS A 158 -1.54 4.35 -1.80
C CYS A 158 -0.79 3.47 -0.80
N HIS A 159 -1.35 3.25 0.39
CA HIS A 159 -0.81 2.29 1.35
C HIS A 159 -0.89 0.87 0.80
N GLU A 160 -2.11 0.41 0.44
CA GLU A 160 -2.30 -0.95 -0.07
C GLU A 160 -1.59 -1.19 -1.41
N MET A 161 -1.59 -0.20 -2.30
CA MET A 161 -0.86 -0.32 -3.57
C MET A 161 0.66 -0.45 -3.34
N PHE A 162 1.22 0.08 -2.25
CA PHE A 162 2.65 -0.06 -1.98
C PHE A 162 2.99 -1.46 -1.45
N HIS A 163 2.06 -2.12 -0.75
CA HIS A 163 2.16 -3.56 -0.49
C HIS A 163 2.19 -4.38 -1.78
N SER A 164 1.38 -4.02 -2.79
CA SER A 164 1.44 -4.68 -4.10
C SER A 164 2.80 -4.53 -4.80
N LEU A 165 3.56 -3.49 -4.46
CA LEU A 165 4.96 -3.30 -4.89
C LEU A 165 5.99 -3.95 -3.93
N GLY A 166 5.54 -4.72 -2.94
CA GLY A 166 6.36 -5.51 -2.04
C GLY A 166 6.77 -4.83 -0.73
N ALA A 167 6.24 -3.64 -0.42
CA ALA A 167 6.55 -2.97 0.86
C ALA A 167 5.83 -3.66 2.05
N PRO A 168 6.47 -3.82 3.21
CA PRO A 168 5.81 -4.23 4.44
C PRO A 168 5.17 -3.05 5.17
N ASP A 169 4.29 -3.36 6.12
CA ASP A 169 3.87 -2.43 7.15
C ASP A 169 5.03 -2.09 8.09
N LEU A 170 5.01 -0.86 8.62
CA LEU A 170 5.95 -0.39 9.63
C LEU A 170 5.33 -0.29 11.03
N TYR A 171 4.00 -0.26 11.11
CA TYR A 171 3.31 -0.32 12.40
C TYR A 171 3.39 -1.72 13.02
N HIS A 172 3.22 -1.79 14.33
CA HIS A 172 3.18 -3.07 15.04
C HIS A 172 1.78 -3.68 14.98
N TYR A 173 1.69 -4.98 14.67
CA TYR A 173 0.43 -5.74 14.75
C TYR A 173 0.01 -6.10 16.19
N ILE A 174 0.75 -5.60 17.18
CA ILE A 174 0.42 -5.69 18.60
C ILE A 174 0.26 -4.28 19.16
N ASP A 175 -0.72 -4.09 20.05
CA ASP A 175 -0.91 -2.80 20.72
C ASP A 175 0.10 -2.64 21.87
N ASP A 176 1.28 -2.12 21.54
CA ASP A 176 2.33 -1.78 22.49
C ASP A 176 2.57 -0.26 22.64
N GLY A 177 1.78 0.54 21.93
CA GLY A 177 1.87 2.00 21.92
C GLY A 177 3.11 2.57 21.21
N LEU A 178 3.88 1.74 20.49
CA LEU A 178 5.03 2.17 19.71
C LEU A 178 4.60 2.54 18.29
N GLN A 179 5.18 3.64 17.78
CA GLN A 179 4.96 4.11 16.42
C GLN A 179 6.31 4.49 15.81
N PRO A 180 7.07 3.52 15.28
CA PRO A 180 8.48 3.70 14.90
C PRO A 180 8.72 4.90 13.99
N VAL A 181 7.85 5.09 12.99
CA VAL A 181 7.96 6.19 12.02
C VAL A 181 6.78 7.16 12.04
N TYR A 182 5.69 6.82 12.73
CA TYR A 182 4.49 7.66 12.87
C TYR A 182 3.99 8.21 11.51
N LYS A 183 3.57 9.48 11.48
CA LYS A 183 3.09 10.20 10.29
C LYS A 183 4.17 10.53 9.25
N TRP A 184 5.38 9.99 9.38
CA TRP A 184 6.47 10.26 8.43
C TRP A 184 6.56 9.22 7.31
N ASP A 185 5.88 8.07 7.45
CA ASP A 185 5.80 7.05 6.40
C ASP A 185 4.35 6.61 6.21
N ILE A 186 3.94 6.45 4.95
CA ILE A 186 2.60 5.96 4.62
C ILE A 186 2.39 4.53 5.09
N MET A 187 3.46 3.73 5.23
CA MET A 187 3.39 2.35 5.69
C MET A 187 3.18 2.22 7.21
N GLU A 188 3.03 3.32 7.92
CA GLU A 188 2.65 3.34 9.34
C GLU A 188 1.29 4.01 9.56
N ILE A 189 1.09 5.21 9.01
CA ILE A 189 -0.14 5.98 9.19
C ILE A 189 -0.63 6.53 7.86
N ASN A 190 -1.91 6.37 7.59
CA ASN A 190 -2.51 6.93 6.37
C ASN A 190 -2.99 8.36 6.62
N LEU A 191 -2.26 9.37 6.12
CA LEU A 191 -2.76 10.74 6.01
C LEU A 191 -3.52 10.96 4.70
N ASN A 192 -4.24 12.07 4.62
CA ASN A 192 -4.97 12.46 3.42
C ASN A 192 -4.87 13.99 3.20
N PRO A 193 -4.16 14.49 2.17
CA PRO A 193 -3.36 13.74 1.19
C PRO A 193 -2.28 12.85 1.84
N PRO A 194 -1.93 11.69 1.24
CA PRO A 194 -0.87 10.84 1.78
C PRO A 194 0.45 11.59 1.86
N GLN A 195 1.21 11.36 2.92
CA GLN A 195 2.64 11.71 2.98
C GLN A 195 3.47 10.68 2.20
N HIS A 196 4.71 11.03 1.86
CA HIS A 196 5.62 10.05 1.25
C HIS A 196 6.02 8.96 2.25
N MET A 197 6.34 7.79 1.71
CA MET A 197 7.22 6.83 2.38
C MET A 197 8.66 7.37 2.50
N GLY A 198 9.39 6.90 3.50
CA GLY A 198 10.77 7.26 3.76
C GLY A 198 11.74 6.76 2.69
N ALA A 199 12.93 7.35 2.64
CA ALA A 199 13.95 7.05 1.62
C ALA A 199 14.37 5.57 1.61
N TYR A 200 14.41 4.92 2.77
CA TYR A 200 14.67 3.48 2.86
C TYR A 200 13.64 2.67 2.10
N MET A 201 12.35 2.97 2.26
CA MET A 201 11.27 2.27 1.58
C MET A 201 11.32 2.49 0.07
N LYS A 202 11.57 3.74 -0.36
CA LYS A 202 11.79 4.08 -1.79
C LYS A 202 12.98 3.35 -2.40
N CYS A 203 14.06 3.13 -1.63
CA CYS A 203 15.25 2.41 -2.09
C CYS A 203 15.03 0.90 -2.14
N ARG A 204 14.51 0.31 -1.04
CA ARG A 204 14.44 -1.13 -0.86
C ARG A 204 13.29 -1.79 -1.62
N TYR A 205 12.11 -1.16 -1.61
CA TYR A 205 10.87 -1.72 -2.13
C TYR A 205 10.41 -0.99 -3.39
N GLY A 206 10.49 0.34 -3.40
CA GLY A 206 10.18 1.11 -4.61
C GLY A 206 11.24 0.99 -5.71
N THR A 207 12.50 0.73 -5.36
CA THR A 207 13.69 0.78 -6.25
C THR A 207 13.91 2.13 -6.96
N TRP A 208 13.17 3.17 -6.59
CA TRP A 208 13.23 4.51 -7.18
C TRP A 208 14.46 5.31 -6.73
N ILE A 209 15.04 4.92 -5.59
CA ILE A 209 16.36 5.38 -5.14
C ILE A 209 17.34 4.22 -5.34
N SER A 210 18.30 4.38 -6.24
CA SER A 210 19.23 3.30 -6.61
C SER A 210 20.16 2.86 -5.47
N SER A 211 20.51 3.79 -4.57
CA SER A 211 21.41 3.54 -3.45
C SER A 211 21.33 4.66 -2.43
N ILE A 212 21.57 4.34 -1.16
CA ILE A 212 21.68 5.32 -0.07
C ILE A 212 23.17 5.54 0.25
N PRO A 213 23.76 6.72 -0.06
CA PRO A 213 25.17 7.00 0.22
C PRO A 213 25.47 7.02 1.72
N GLU A 214 26.65 6.51 2.09
CA GLU A 214 27.10 6.48 3.47
C GLU A 214 28.01 7.67 3.79
N ILE A 215 27.76 8.32 4.93
CA ILE A 215 28.64 9.35 5.48
C ILE A 215 29.68 8.67 6.38
N THR A 216 30.95 8.75 5.98
CA THR A 216 32.07 8.10 6.70
C THR A 216 33.11 9.09 7.23
N SER A 217 32.92 10.39 7.05
CA SER A 217 33.86 11.43 7.47
C SER A 217 33.13 12.69 7.92
N ASP A 218 33.72 13.41 8.87
CA ASP A 218 33.23 14.71 9.31
C ASP A 218 33.21 15.70 8.15
N GLY A 219 32.16 16.52 8.06
CA GLY A 219 32.03 17.51 7.01
C GLY A 219 30.65 18.15 6.93
N ALA A 220 30.51 19.07 5.99
CA ALA A 220 29.23 19.63 5.62
C ALA A 220 28.68 18.86 4.41
N TYR A 221 27.44 18.40 4.52
CA TYR A 221 26.73 17.66 3.48
C TYR A 221 25.50 18.47 3.06
N ASN A 222 25.26 18.56 1.75
CA ASN A 222 24.03 19.14 1.25
C ASN A 222 22.96 18.05 1.19
N LEU A 223 21.72 18.38 1.53
CA LEU A 223 20.59 17.47 1.49
C LEU A 223 19.37 18.19 0.90
N ASN A 224 18.87 17.68 -0.22
CA ASN A 224 17.64 18.14 -0.83
C ASN A 224 16.43 17.50 -0.14
N PRO A 225 15.23 18.10 -0.24
CA PRO A 225 14.00 17.46 0.23
C PRO A 225 13.79 16.08 -0.40
N LEU A 226 13.10 15.16 0.28
CA LEU A 226 12.78 13.82 -0.23
C LEU A 226 11.93 13.82 -1.51
N THR A 227 11.31 14.95 -1.84
CA THR A 227 10.63 15.16 -3.13
C THR A 227 11.59 15.36 -4.31
N SER A 228 12.88 15.62 -4.05
CA SER A 228 13.93 15.69 -5.08
C SER A 228 14.43 14.29 -5.44
N PRO A 229 14.65 13.95 -6.73
CA PRO A 229 15.21 12.66 -7.15
C PRO A 229 16.68 12.47 -6.78
N THR A 230 17.39 13.55 -6.43
CA THR A 230 18.85 13.51 -6.22
C THR A 230 19.22 14.10 -4.87
N ASN A 231 20.26 13.51 -4.26
CA ASN A 231 20.88 14.00 -3.04
C ASN A 231 19.85 14.22 -1.90
N ASN A 232 18.95 13.24 -1.72
CA ASN A 232 17.76 13.34 -0.88
C ASN A 232 17.83 12.46 0.38
N CYS A 233 18.86 11.61 0.50
CA CYS A 233 19.07 10.76 1.65
C CYS A 233 20.55 10.42 1.87
N TYR A 234 20.89 10.12 3.12
CA TYR A 234 22.15 9.49 3.53
C TYR A 234 21.89 8.42 4.58
N LYS A 235 22.90 7.57 4.82
CA LYS A 235 22.98 6.73 6.01
C LYS A 235 24.27 7.00 6.78
N VAL A 236 24.20 6.80 8.09
CA VAL A 236 25.35 6.87 9.00
C VAL A 236 25.41 5.57 9.80
N ALA A 237 26.47 4.79 9.66
CA ALA A 237 26.62 3.55 10.42
C ALA A 237 26.60 3.81 11.94
N SER A 238 25.92 2.95 12.69
CA SER A 238 25.94 3.01 14.15
C SER A 238 27.34 2.64 14.65
N PRO A 239 27.94 3.41 15.58
CA PRO A 239 29.21 3.02 16.20
C PRO A 239 29.04 1.83 17.17
N TYR A 240 27.80 1.43 17.47
CA TYR A 240 27.48 0.39 18.44
C TYR A 240 26.93 -0.90 17.83
N SER A 241 26.76 -0.95 16.51
CA SER A 241 26.22 -2.12 15.82
C SER A 241 26.79 -2.22 14.42
N SER A 242 27.14 -3.44 14.00
CA SER A 242 27.59 -3.71 12.62
C SER A 242 26.43 -3.86 11.63
N THR A 243 25.18 -3.88 12.11
CA THR A 243 24.00 -4.06 11.26
C THR A 243 23.10 -2.83 11.24
N GLU A 244 23.17 -1.98 12.26
CA GLU A 244 22.32 -0.79 12.36
C GLU A 244 23.00 0.46 11.83
N TYR A 245 22.17 1.35 11.28
CA TYR A 245 22.56 2.66 10.79
C TYR A 245 21.41 3.62 11.02
N PHE A 246 21.72 4.92 11.03
CA PHE A 246 20.73 5.99 11.06
C PHE A 246 20.46 6.45 9.64
N MET A 247 19.19 6.60 9.29
CA MET A 247 18.78 7.24 8.04
C MET A 247 18.68 8.75 8.25
N VAL A 248 19.20 9.51 7.27
CA VAL A 248 19.11 10.96 7.24
C VAL A 248 18.37 11.37 5.98
N GLU A 249 17.20 12.00 6.15
CA GLU A 249 16.39 12.56 5.07
C GLU A 249 15.84 13.92 5.48
N TYR A 250 15.52 14.75 4.49
CA TYR A 250 14.90 16.05 4.72
C TYR A 250 13.46 16.04 4.19
N ARG A 251 12.50 16.31 5.08
CA ARG A 251 11.07 16.36 4.76
C ARG A 251 10.57 17.79 4.85
N LYS A 252 9.90 18.26 3.80
CA LYS A 252 9.47 19.66 3.68
C LYS A 252 7.98 19.73 3.41
N LYS A 253 7.25 20.42 4.27
CA LYS A 253 5.81 20.69 4.13
C LYS A 253 5.54 21.60 2.93
N SER A 254 5.44 21.00 1.75
CA SER A 254 5.19 21.68 0.49
C SER A 254 4.62 20.71 -0.53
N GLY A 255 3.97 21.22 -1.57
CA GLY A 255 3.35 20.36 -2.59
C GLY A 255 2.05 19.71 -2.12
N THR A 256 1.50 18.81 -2.92
CA THR A 256 0.19 18.20 -2.65
C THR A 256 0.26 17.25 -1.46
N PHE A 257 1.28 16.40 -1.41
CA PHE A 257 1.39 15.25 -0.51
C PHE A 257 2.06 15.62 0.82
N GLU A 258 3.30 16.10 0.79
CA GLU A 258 4.08 16.41 2.01
C GLU A 258 3.50 17.56 2.86
N ASN A 259 2.54 18.34 2.33
CA ASN A 259 1.82 19.35 3.13
C ASN A 259 1.00 18.75 4.28
N SER A 260 0.67 17.45 4.24
CA SER A 260 -0.09 16.76 5.30
C SER A 260 0.74 16.44 6.56
N LEU A 261 2.08 16.51 6.47
CA LEU A 261 2.99 16.19 7.58
C LEU A 261 2.71 17.03 8.85
N PRO A 262 2.97 16.51 10.06
CA PRO A 262 2.63 17.19 11.32
C PRO A 262 3.46 18.45 11.65
N GLY A 263 4.56 18.75 10.94
CA GLY A 263 5.40 19.95 11.12
C GLY A 263 6.63 19.97 10.20
N GLU A 264 7.39 21.08 10.16
CA GLU A 264 8.74 21.10 9.58
C GLU A 264 9.71 20.57 10.64
N VAL A 265 10.24 19.37 10.43
CA VAL A 265 11.30 18.81 11.28
C VAL A 265 12.47 18.51 10.35
N LEU A 266 13.54 19.30 10.46
CA LEU A 266 14.87 18.74 10.24
C LEU A 266 15.02 17.64 11.29
N LEU A 267 15.31 16.41 10.87
CA LEU A 267 15.76 15.35 11.78
C LEU A 267 17.18 15.68 12.29
N GLU A 268 17.33 16.86 12.90
CA GLU A 268 18.50 17.32 13.66
C GLU A 268 18.11 17.29 15.15
N GLY A 269 18.96 16.67 15.98
CA GLY A 269 18.69 16.35 17.40
C GLY A 269 18.11 17.53 18.19
N GLU A 270 16.99 17.37 18.88
CA GLU A 270 16.95 16.99 20.31
C GLU A 270 15.78 16.06 20.68
N LYS A 271 15.09 15.50 19.69
CA LYS A 271 14.21 14.32 19.89
C LYS A 271 14.38 13.38 18.71
N MET A 272 15.47 12.61 18.75
CA MET A 272 15.57 11.35 18.03
C MET A 272 14.42 10.46 18.50
N TYR A 273 13.31 10.41 17.76
CA TYR A 273 12.58 9.17 17.68
C TYR A 273 13.49 8.21 16.90
N PRO A 274 13.60 6.93 17.27
CA PRO A 274 14.45 5.99 16.57
C PRO A 274 13.98 5.89 15.12
N VAL A 275 14.56 6.73 14.25
CA VAL A 275 14.67 6.43 12.84
C VAL A 275 15.44 5.14 12.82
N LEU A 276 14.69 4.06 12.54
CA LEU A 276 15.15 2.68 12.42
C LEU A 276 16.62 2.54 12.76
N ALA A 277 16.92 2.06 13.96
CA ALA A 277 17.95 1.05 14.02
C ALA A 277 17.52 0.05 12.94
N GLY A 278 18.19 0.10 11.79
CA GLY A 278 18.10 -0.95 10.80
C GLY A 278 18.63 -2.20 11.48
N VAL A 279 17.88 -2.79 12.41
CA VAL A 279 17.91 -4.23 12.53
C VAL A 279 17.50 -4.64 11.13
N ALA A 280 18.44 -5.23 10.39
CA ALA A 280 18.05 -6.13 9.33
C ALA A 280 17.06 -7.07 10.02
N VAL A 281 15.76 -6.79 9.89
CA VAL A 281 14.73 -7.73 10.31
C VAL A 281 15.15 -8.97 9.53
N PRO A 282 15.60 -10.04 10.21
CA PRO A 282 16.05 -11.23 9.52
C PRO A 282 14.89 -11.60 8.64
N ASP A 283 15.13 -11.70 7.32
CA ASP A 283 14.14 -11.96 6.29
C ASP A 283 12.84 -12.46 6.92
N HIS A 284 11.90 -11.56 7.22
CA HIS A 284 10.52 -12.03 7.18
C HIS A 284 10.42 -12.45 5.73
N PRO A 285 10.21 -13.75 5.46
CA PRO A 285 10.13 -14.18 4.10
C PRO A 285 9.12 -13.23 3.48
N VAL A 286 9.58 -12.45 2.51
CA VAL A 286 8.74 -12.17 1.35
C VAL A 286 8.07 -13.51 1.15
N LEU A 287 6.74 -13.56 1.23
CA LEU A 287 6.02 -14.67 0.66
C LEU A 287 6.36 -14.58 -0.83
N THR A 288 7.57 -15.04 -1.17
CA THR A 288 7.88 -15.65 -2.43
C THR A 288 6.71 -16.60 -2.57
N PRO A 289 5.92 -16.52 -3.66
CA PRO A 289 5.06 -17.61 -4.02
C PRO A 289 5.98 -18.84 -4.10
N ARG A 290 6.03 -19.61 -3.02
CA ARG A 290 6.72 -20.89 -3.00
C ARG A 290 5.74 -21.82 -3.65
N GLU A 291 6.12 -22.23 -4.86
CA GLU A 291 5.71 -23.42 -5.63
C GLU A 291 4.27 -23.91 -5.46
#